data_AF-A0A2H0TAL7-F1
#
_entry.id   AF-A0A2H0TAL7-F1
#
_cell.length_a   1.000
_cell.length_b   1.000
_cell.length_c   1.000
_cell.angle_alpha   90.00
_cell.angle_beta   90.00
_cell.angle_gamma   90.00
#
_symmetry.space_group_name_H-M   'P 1'
#
loop_
_entity.id
_entity.type
_entity.pdbx_description
1 polymer ?
#
loop_
_entity_poly.entity_id
_entity_poly.type
_entity_poly.pdbx_seq_one_letter_code
_entity_poly.pdbx_strand_id
1 'polypeptide(L)'
;MSQTTLIHSSTKVISWGKKIILPATTGEELFSTATGIAIGVTTMGFLEANGFNSPGTPTDPVRVHVRQHRDNGTFLQMFGGLKSGLCKLCFQQGQVLAFAKKYRTWLHSSPGVETFSLVAMNEHLFVAGLWPGNELGSVGLSMHPFEYDCIWPEWRRHRMITPVIQH
;
A
#
# COMPACT_ATOMS: atom_id res chain seq x y z
N MET A 1 1.35 -37.57 -7.31
CA MET A 1 2.15 -36.92 -6.25
C MET A 1 1.87 -35.42 -6.34
N SER A 2 1.01 -34.89 -5.48
CA SER A 2 0.68 -33.46 -5.50
C SER A 2 1.79 -32.72 -4.74
N GLN A 3 2.58 -31.92 -5.44
CA GLN A 3 3.53 -31.03 -4.78
C GLN A 3 2.72 -29.97 -4.04
N THR A 4 2.64 -30.10 -2.71
CA THR A 4 2.24 -29.00 -1.85
C THR A 4 3.34 -27.95 -1.92
N THR A 5 3.18 -26.98 -2.84
CA THR A 5 4.02 -25.77 -2.85
C THR A 5 3.82 -25.08 -1.51
N LEU A 6 4.81 -25.23 -0.63
CA LEU A 6 4.93 -24.41 0.57
C LEU A 6 5.11 -22.97 0.09
N ILE A 7 4.04 -22.19 0.10
CA ILE A 7 4.13 -20.74 -0.10
C ILE A 7 4.93 -20.21 1.10
N HIS A 8 6.24 -20.09 0.93
CA HIS A 8 7.08 -19.38 1.88
C HIS A 8 6.55 -17.96 2.00
N SER A 9 6.41 -17.48 3.23
CA SER A 9 5.98 -16.11 3.50
C SER A 9 7.03 -15.15 2.96
N SER A 10 6.79 -14.58 1.77
CA SER A 10 7.63 -13.58 1.08
C SER A 10 7.84 -12.28 1.87
N THR A 11 7.20 -12.17 3.05
CA THR A 11 7.18 -10.97 3.87
C THR A 11 7.42 -11.26 5.36
N LYS A 12 7.97 -10.29 6.09
CA LYS A 12 8.14 -10.32 7.55
C LYS A 12 7.44 -9.13 8.19
N VAL A 13 6.66 -9.34 9.25
CA VAL A 13 6.15 -8.22 10.06
C VAL A 13 7.33 -7.51 10.74
N ILE A 14 7.47 -6.21 10.49
CA ILE A 14 8.50 -5.34 11.10
C ILE A 14 7.91 -4.31 12.08
N SER A 15 6.58 -4.23 12.19
CA SER A 15 5.95 -3.38 13.21
C SER A 15 6.12 -3.91 14.64
N TRP A 16 6.59 -5.16 14.82
CA TRP A 16 6.98 -5.78 16.11
C TRP A 16 6.01 -5.51 17.26
N GLY A 17 4.70 -5.61 17.00
CA GLY A 17 3.66 -5.40 18.01
C GLY A 17 3.26 -3.93 18.26
N LYS A 18 3.98 -2.95 17.69
CA LYS A 18 3.57 -1.53 17.73
C LYS A 18 2.16 -1.38 17.15
N LYS A 19 1.31 -0.69 17.91
CA LYS A 19 -0.08 -0.45 17.55
C LYS A 19 -0.15 0.72 16.56
N ILE A 20 -0.18 0.40 15.27
CA ILE A 20 -0.42 1.37 14.20
C ILE A 20 -1.92 1.30 13.87
N ILE A 21 -2.62 2.41 14.06
CA ILE A 21 -4.07 2.52 13.85
C ILE A 21 -4.30 3.65 12.87
N LEU A 22 -4.82 3.32 11.69
CA LEU A 22 -5.32 4.31 10.77
C LEU A 22 -6.69 4.77 11.27
N PRO A 23 -6.95 6.09 11.28
CA PRO A 23 -8.25 6.60 11.68
C PRO A 23 -9.34 6.12 10.71
N ALA A 24 -10.59 6.23 11.15
CA ALA A 24 -11.72 6.19 10.24
C ALA A 24 -11.58 7.28 9.16
N THR A 25 -12.19 7.05 8.01
CA THR A 25 -12.29 8.03 6.92
C THR A 25 -13.73 8.07 6.43
N THR A 26 -14.17 9.24 5.97
CA THR A 26 -15.46 9.42 5.30
C THR A 26 -15.44 8.90 3.86
N GLY A 27 -14.27 8.59 3.31
CA GLY A 27 -14.06 8.23 1.91
C GLY A 27 -13.87 9.44 0.99
N GLU A 28 -14.01 10.67 1.49
CA GLU A 28 -13.90 11.89 0.71
C GLU A 28 -12.46 12.32 0.45
N GLU A 29 -11.49 11.84 1.23
CA GLU A 29 -10.08 12.17 1.01
C GLU A 29 -9.51 11.41 -0.19
N LEU A 30 -9.18 12.15 -1.25
CA LEU A 30 -8.67 11.63 -2.51
C LEU A 30 -7.17 11.83 -2.63
N PHE A 31 -6.50 10.95 -3.36
CA PHE A 31 -5.09 11.12 -3.70
C PHE A 31 -4.85 12.40 -4.51
N SER A 32 -5.67 12.66 -5.52
CA SER A 32 -5.49 13.77 -6.46
C SER A 32 -5.60 15.16 -5.84
N THR A 33 -6.31 15.30 -4.71
CA THR A 33 -6.52 16.58 -4.01
C THR A 33 -5.78 16.67 -2.67
N ALA A 34 -5.04 15.64 -2.28
CA ALA A 34 -4.38 15.59 -0.98
C ALA A 34 -3.21 16.57 -0.88
N THR A 35 -3.30 17.48 0.09
CA THR A 35 -2.19 18.37 0.45
C THR A 35 -1.01 17.58 1.00
N GLY A 36 0.21 17.99 0.64
CA GLY A 36 1.46 17.34 1.08
C GLY A 36 1.78 16.02 0.37
N ILE A 37 1.03 15.66 -0.68
CA ILE A 37 1.36 14.53 -1.55
C ILE A 37 1.92 15.06 -2.87
N ALA A 38 3.13 14.62 -3.20
CA ALA A 38 3.75 14.90 -4.49
C ALA A 38 3.35 13.80 -5.48
N ILE A 39 2.64 14.20 -6.54
CA ILE A 39 2.11 13.30 -7.57
C ILE A 39 2.72 13.71 -8.91
N GLY A 40 3.41 12.79 -9.57
CA GLY A 40 3.90 13.01 -10.94
C GLY A 40 2.77 13.00 -11.95
N VAL A 41 2.94 13.66 -13.10
CA VAL A 41 1.92 13.78 -14.15
C VAL A 41 1.37 12.42 -14.60
N THR A 42 2.25 11.42 -14.76
CA THR A 42 1.85 10.05 -15.13
C THR A 42 0.95 9.42 -14.07
N THR A 43 1.27 9.58 -12.78
CA THR A 43 0.44 9.09 -11.69
C THR A 43 -0.91 9.81 -11.68
N MET A 44 -0.95 11.12 -11.95
CA MET A 44 -2.21 11.86 -12.02
C MET A 44 -3.11 11.33 -13.14
N GLY A 45 -2.60 11.19 -14.36
CA GLY A 45 -3.36 10.61 -15.47
C GLY A 45 -3.85 9.19 -15.18
N PHE A 46 -3.05 8.38 -14.46
CA PHE A 46 -3.46 7.06 -14.01
C PHE A 46 -4.63 7.12 -13.02
N LEU A 47 -4.59 8.02 -12.03
CA LEU A 47 -5.66 8.20 -11.05
C LEU A 47 -6.98 8.59 -11.74
N GLU A 48 -6.92 9.54 -12.67
CA GLU A 48 -8.07 10.01 -13.44
C GLU A 48 -8.71 8.87 -14.27
N ALA A 49 -7.88 8.15 -15.03
CA ALA A 49 -8.35 7.08 -15.91
C ALA A 49 -8.98 5.89 -15.17
N ASN A 50 -8.66 5.71 -13.88
CA ASN A 50 -9.11 4.57 -13.08
C ASN A 50 -10.14 4.95 -11.99
N GLY A 51 -10.68 6.17 -12.00
CA GLY A 51 -11.76 6.58 -11.10
C GLY A 51 -11.33 6.98 -9.69
N PHE A 52 -10.04 7.23 -9.43
CA PHE A 52 -9.57 7.67 -8.12
C PHE A 52 -9.93 9.12 -7.78
N ASN A 53 -10.56 9.84 -8.69
CA ASN A 53 -11.15 11.16 -8.44
C ASN A 53 -12.55 11.10 -7.81
N SER A 54 -13.06 9.90 -7.54
CA SER A 54 -14.35 9.69 -6.89
C SER A 54 -14.16 9.31 -5.41
N PRO A 55 -15.04 9.80 -4.51
CA PRO A 55 -15.07 9.37 -3.13
C PRO A 55 -15.18 7.86 -2.99
N GLY A 56 -14.47 7.31 -1.99
CA GLY A 56 -14.60 5.92 -1.57
C GLY A 56 -15.73 5.73 -0.54
N THR A 57 -15.84 4.52 -0.02
CA THR A 57 -16.79 4.23 1.07
C THR A 57 -16.19 4.63 2.42
N PRO A 58 -16.99 5.14 3.38
CA PRO A 58 -16.53 5.32 4.75
C PRO A 58 -15.97 4.02 5.34
N THR A 59 -15.00 4.15 6.25
CA THR A 59 -14.43 2.99 6.96
C THR A 59 -14.20 3.29 8.43
N ASP A 60 -14.26 2.24 9.24
CA ASP A 60 -13.87 2.28 10.64
C ASP A 60 -12.33 2.38 10.81
N PRO A 61 -11.84 2.75 12.01
CA PRO A 61 -10.43 2.72 12.30
C PRO A 61 -9.87 1.30 12.13
N VAL A 62 -8.73 1.18 11.43
CA VAL A 62 -8.12 -0.12 11.13
C VAL A 62 -6.73 -0.24 11.74
N ARG A 63 -6.48 -1.37 12.42
CA ARG A 63 -5.14 -1.72 12.88
C ARG A 63 -4.34 -2.27 11.70
N VAL A 64 -3.08 -1.89 11.59
CA VAL A 64 -2.21 -2.35 10.48
C VAL A 64 -0.91 -2.99 10.93
N HIS A 65 -0.41 -3.90 10.10
CA HIS A 65 0.96 -4.38 10.12
C HIS A 65 1.77 -3.67 9.02
N VAL A 66 2.99 -3.28 9.38
CA VAL A 66 4.03 -2.98 8.40
C VAL A 66 4.85 -4.25 8.21
N ARG A 67 4.92 -4.70 6.97
CA ARG A 67 5.67 -5.88 6.55
C ARG A 67 6.82 -5.44 5.67
N GLN A 68 7.94 -6.16 5.72
CA GLN A 68 9.05 -5.98 4.80
C GLN A 68 9.11 -7.19 3.87
N HIS A 69 9.28 -6.92 2.59
CA HIS A 69 9.56 -7.90 1.56
C HIS A 69 10.93 -8.56 1.79
N ARG A 70 11.04 -9.86 1.49
CA ARG A 70 12.23 -10.67 1.78
C ARG A 70 12.89 -11.31 0.57
N ASP A 71 12.12 -11.55 -0.48
CA ASP A 71 12.55 -12.27 -1.69
C ASP A 71 12.34 -11.36 -2.91
N ASN A 72 12.78 -11.75 -4.10
CA ASN A 72 12.31 -11.05 -5.30
C ASN A 72 10.82 -11.38 -5.53
N GLY A 73 10.00 -10.40 -5.91
CA GLY A 73 8.62 -10.73 -6.24
C GLY A 73 7.78 -9.64 -6.89
N THR A 74 6.71 -10.07 -7.55
CA THR A 74 5.65 -9.21 -8.08
C THR A 74 4.67 -8.82 -6.98
N PHE A 75 3.76 -7.87 -7.25
CA PHE A 75 2.69 -7.53 -6.29
C PHE A 75 1.81 -8.74 -5.93
N LEU A 76 1.53 -9.62 -6.90
CA LEU A 76 0.80 -10.86 -6.67
C LEU A 76 1.52 -11.75 -5.66
N GLN A 77 2.85 -11.87 -5.74
CA GLN A 77 3.62 -12.69 -4.80
C GLN A 77 3.78 -12.01 -3.43
N MET A 78 3.86 -10.69 -3.40
CA MET A 78 3.97 -9.90 -2.17
C MET A 78 2.68 -9.92 -1.34
N PHE A 79 1.53 -9.70 -1.97
CA PHE A 79 0.24 -9.62 -1.30
C PHE A 79 -0.57 -10.91 -1.36
N GLY A 80 -0.51 -11.67 -2.45
CA GLY A 80 -1.22 -12.94 -2.62
C GLY A 80 -0.68 -14.07 -1.72
N GLY A 81 0.56 -13.93 -1.22
CA GLY A 81 1.09 -14.83 -0.19
C GLY A 81 0.41 -14.67 1.18
N LEU A 82 -0.41 -13.62 1.37
CA LEU A 82 -1.20 -13.44 2.57
C LEU A 82 -2.47 -14.30 2.44
N LYS A 83 -2.67 -15.25 3.37
CA LYS A 83 -3.79 -16.23 3.36
C LYS A 83 -5.20 -15.61 3.47
N SER A 84 -5.31 -14.30 3.37
CA SER A 84 -6.57 -13.55 3.42
C SER A 84 -6.99 -13.17 2.01
N GLY A 85 -8.31 -13.11 1.75
CA GLY A 85 -8.80 -12.59 0.47
C GLY A 85 -8.28 -11.17 0.22
N LEU A 86 -7.78 -10.90 -0.99
CA LEU A 86 -7.09 -9.64 -1.34
C LEU A 86 -7.94 -8.40 -1.05
N CYS A 87 -9.26 -8.47 -1.27
CA CYS A 87 -10.17 -7.35 -0.97
C CYS A 87 -10.18 -6.96 0.52
N LYS A 88 -9.90 -7.90 1.43
CA LYS A 88 -9.79 -7.62 2.89
C LYS A 88 -8.49 -6.90 3.26
N LEU A 89 -7.55 -6.79 2.31
CA LEU A 89 -6.28 -6.11 2.49
C LEU A 89 -6.31 -4.68 1.93
N CYS A 90 -7.35 -4.31 1.20
CA CYS A 90 -7.49 -3.01 0.56
C CYS A 90 -7.81 -1.92 1.58
N PHE A 91 -7.19 -0.76 1.37
CA PHE A 91 -7.49 0.47 2.09
C PHE A 91 -8.25 1.44 1.21
N GLN A 92 -8.94 2.38 1.86
CA GLN A 92 -9.43 3.59 1.19
C GLN A 92 -8.30 4.61 1.00
N GLN A 93 -8.46 5.49 0.01
CA GLN A 93 -7.49 6.56 -0.29
C GLN A 93 -7.14 7.37 0.98
N GLY A 94 -8.15 7.80 1.74
CA GLY A 94 -7.98 8.50 3.02
C GLY A 94 -7.17 7.74 4.06
N GLN A 95 -7.30 6.41 4.15
CA GLN A 95 -6.49 5.60 5.07
C GLN A 95 -5.02 5.54 4.65
N VAL A 96 -4.75 5.37 3.35
CA VAL A 96 -3.37 5.39 2.79
C VAL A 96 -2.72 6.76 3.03
N LEU A 97 -3.46 7.84 2.79
CA LEU A 97 -3.03 9.22 3.07
C LEU A 97 -2.77 9.45 4.56
N ALA A 98 -3.65 8.96 5.44
CA ALA A 98 -3.46 9.05 6.88
C ALA A 98 -2.21 8.30 7.33
N PHE A 99 -1.91 7.13 6.74
CA PHE A 99 -0.66 6.41 6.99
C PHE A 99 0.54 7.24 6.58
N ALA A 100 0.55 7.73 5.34
CA ALA A 100 1.63 8.54 4.78
C ALA A 100 1.99 9.74 5.67
N LYS A 101 0.96 10.45 6.16
CA LYS A 101 1.13 11.66 6.98
C LYS A 101 1.53 11.35 8.43
N LYS A 102 0.79 10.46 9.10
CA LYS A 102 0.95 10.20 10.54
C LYS A 102 2.08 9.24 10.87
N TYR A 103 2.34 8.28 9.98
CA TYR A 103 3.26 7.17 10.20
C TYR A 103 4.46 7.24 9.25
N ARG A 104 4.89 8.44 8.87
CA ARG A 104 5.99 8.69 7.92
C ARG A 104 7.29 7.95 8.25
N THR A 105 7.60 7.73 9.53
CA THR A 105 8.79 6.97 9.96
C THR A 105 8.75 5.49 9.55
N TRP A 106 7.57 4.98 9.19
CA TRP A 106 7.39 3.65 8.62
C TRP A 106 7.53 3.60 7.10
N LEU A 107 7.58 4.75 6.41
CA LEU A 107 8.02 4.80 5.02
C LEU A 107 9.51 4.44 4.95
N HIS A 108 9.91 3.81 3.85
CA HIS A 108 11.31 3.50 3.63
C HIS A 108 12.06 4.79 3.27
N SER A 109 13.16 5.10 3.97
CA SER A 109 13.90 6.36 3.77
C SER A 109 14.89 6.32 2.60
N SER A 110 15.24 5.13 2.11
CA SER A 110 16.16 5.00 0.99
C SER A 110 15.51 5.41 -0.34
N PRO A 111 16.24 6.15 -1.21
CA PRO A 111 15.76 6.51 -2.54
C PRO A 111 15.32 5.29 -3.36
N GLY A 112 14.20 5.41 -4.07
CA GLY A 112 13.68 4.36 -4.95
C GLY A 112 13.13 3.13 -4.22
N VAL A 113 12.91 3.22 -2.90
CA VAL A 113 12.26 2.17 -2.12
C VAL A 113 10.91 2.66 -1.63
N GLU A 114 9.87 1.92 -2.00
CA GLU A 114 8.49 2.29 -1.74
C GLU A 114 7.89 1.43 -0.62
N THR A 115 6.90 2.02 0.05
CA THR A 115 5.99 1.33 0.96
C THR A 115 4.65 1.17 0.26
N PHE A 116 4.29 -0.07 -0.03
CA PHE A 116 3.13 -0.43 -0.83
C PHE A 116 1.87 -0.61 0.02
N SER A 117 0.73 -0.25 -0.55
CA SER A 117 -0.59 -0.48 0.00
C SER A 117 -1.52 -0.98 -1.09
N LEU A 118 -2.35 -1.98 -0.79
CA LEU A 118 -3.45 -2.34 -1.68
C LEU A 118 -4.58 -1.32 -1.53
N VAL A 119 -5.17 -0.97 -2.66
CA VAL A 119 -6.41 -0.19 -2.76
C VAL A 119 -7.32 -0.86 -3.79
N ALA A 120 -8.62 -0.70 -3.62
CA ALA A 120 -9.61 -1.18 -4.59
C ALA A 120 -10.39 0.01 -5.15
N MET A 121 -10.65 -0.01 -6.44
CA MET A 121 -11.49 0.97 -7.12
C MET A 121 -12.21 0.28 -8.28
N ASN A 122 -13.54 0.46 -8.37
CA ASN A 122 -14.38 -0.13 -9.43
C ASN A 122 -14.13 -1.64 -9.64
N GLU A 123 -14.11 -2.44 -8.56
CA GLU A 123 -13.85 -3.89 -8.57
C GLU A 123 -12.42 -4.32 -8.99
N HIS A 124 -11.55 -3.37 -9.33
CA HIS A 124 -10.16 -3.61 -9.65
C HIS A 124 -9.23 -3.36 -8.46
N LEU A 125 -8.14 -4.13 -8.40
CA LEU A 125 -7.09 -3.98 -7.40
C LEU A 125 -5.94 -3.15 -7.96
N PHE A 126 -5.44 -2.24 -7.14
CA PHE A 126 -4.27 -1.42 -7.45
C PHE A 126 -3.31 -1.39 -6.25
N VAL A 127 -2.08 -0.97 -6.53
CA VAL A 127 -1.05 -0.76 -5.53
C VAL A 127 -0.65 0.70 -5.51
N ALA A 128 -0.84 1.33 -4.35
CA ALA A 128 -0.29 2.64 -4.05
C ALA A 128 1.11 2.48 -3.49
N GLY A 129 2.09 3.13 -4.11
CA GLY A 129 3.48 3.18 -3.64
C GLY A 129 3.79 4.52 -2.99
N LEU A 130 4.29 4.48 -1.75
CA LEU A 130 4.59 5.67 -0.95
C LEU A 130 6.07 5.78 -0.63
N TRP A 131 6.65 6.98 -0.76
CA TRP A 131 8.01 7.27 -0.31
C TRP A 131 8.11 8.69 0.27
N PRO A 132 9.11 8.97 1.15
CA PRO A 132 9.36 10.34 1.58
C PRO A 132 9.71 11.22 0.38
N GLY A 133 8.95 12.29 0.15
CA GLY A 133 9.24 13.28 -0.87
C GLY A 133 10.48 14.12 -0.53
N ASN A 134 10.96 14.86 -1.54
CA ASN A 134 12.16 15.69 -1.42
C ASN A 134 11.96 16.92 -0.54
N GLU A 135 10.72 17.40 -0.44
CA GLU A 135 10.35 18.53 0.42
C GLU A 135 10.05 18.04 1.84
N LEU A 136 10.35 18.89 2.83
CA LEU A 136 10.12 18.56 4.22
C LEU A 136 8.63 18.27 4.46
N GLY A 137 8.33 17.03 4.84
CA GLY A 137 6.96 16.61 5.13
C GLY A 137 6.15 16.17 3.90
N SER A 138 6.64 16.31 2.67
CA SER A 138 5.92 15.82 1.48
C SER A 138 6.07 14.32 1.28
N VAL A 139 5.07 13.63 0.75
CA VAL A 139 5.11 12.19 0.45
C VAL A 139 4.90 12.00 -1.04
N GLY A 140 5.79 11.26 -1.70
CA GLY A 140 5.58 10.87 -3.08
C GLY A 140 4.57 9.72 -3.19
N LEU A 141 3.78 9.74 -4.25
CA LEU A 141 2.80 8.71 -4.59
C LEU A 141 3.01 8.18 -6.01
N SER A 142 3.05 6.86 -6.14
CA SER A 142 2.95 6.12 -7.40
C SER A 142 1.73 5.20 -7.34
N MET A 143 1.19 4.87 -8.50
CA MET A 143 0.05 3.97 -8.64
C MET A 143 0.34 2.95 -9.72
N HIS A 144 0.02 1.69 -9.43
CA HIS A 144 0.23 0.58 -10.35
C HIS A 144 -1.01 -0.33 -10.37
N PRO A 145 -1.35 -0.95 -11.51
CA PRO A 145 -2.26 -2.10 -11.52
C PRO A 145 -1.71 -3.22 -10.62
N PHE A 146 -2.58 -3.96 -9.93
CA PHE A 146 -2.13 -5.09 -9.12
C PHE A 146 -1.44 -6.19 -9.94
N GLU A 147 -1.85 -6.34 -11.20
CA GLU A 147 -1.28 -7.31 -12.14
C GLU A 147 0.06 -6.87 -12.73
N TYR A 148 0.58 -5.70 -12.34
CA TYR A 148 1.89 -5.25 -12.79
C TYR A 148 2.97 -6.26 -12.40
N ASP A 149 3.60 -6.84 -13.42
CA ASP A 149 4.48 -8.00 -13.32
C ASP A 149 5.96 -7.63 -13.08
N CYS A 150 6.22 -6.34 -12.84
CA CYS A 150 7.53 -5.86 -12.44
C CYS A 150 8.01 -6.60 -11.18
N ILE A 151 9.26 -7.08 -11.24
CA ILE A 151 9.91 -7.75 -10.12
C ILE A 151 10.48 -6.69 -9.19
N TRP A 152 9.97 -6.64 -7.96
CA TRP A 152 10.50 -5.82 -6.89
C TRP A 152 11.61 -6.60 -6.16
N PRO A 153 12.86 -6.14 -6.24
CA PRO A 153 13.97 -6.94 -5.75
C PRO A 153 14.09 -6.91 -4.22
N GLU A 154 14.51 -8.03 -3.64
CA GLU A 154 14.64 -8.20 -2.18
C GLU A 154 15.57 -7.18 -1.53
N TRP A 155 16.66 -6.83 -2.22
CA TRP A 155 17.72 -5.99 -1.69
C TRP A 155 17.26 -4.55 -1.46
N ARG A 156 16.18 -4.12 -2.12
CA ARG A 156 15.54 -2.82 -1.86
C ARG A 156 14.72 -2.82 -0.58
N ARG A 157 14.32 -3.98 -0.05
CA ARG A 157 13.55 -4.11 1.20
C ARG A 157 12.27 -3.27 1.21
N HIS A 158 11.53 -3.33 0.11
CA HIS A 158 10.20 -2.71 0.00
C HIS A 158 9.31 -3.11 1.19
N ARG A 159 8.47 -2.16 1.61
CA ARG A 159 7.55 -2.38 2.72
C ARG A 159 6.14 -2.52 2.19
N MET A 160 5.28 -3.16 2.96
CA MET A 160 3.85 -3.23 2.71
C MET A 160 3.10 -2.82 3.97
N ILE A 161 1.99 -2.11 3.81
CA ILE A 161 0.99 -1.95 4.85
C ILE A 161 -0.17 -2.90 4.58
N THR A 162 -0.63 -3.58 5.62
CA THR A 162 -1.73 -4.56 5.53
C THR A 162 -2.61 -4.46 6.77
N PRO A 163 -3.94 -4.57 6.66
CA PRO A 163 -4.82 -4.68 7.81
C PRO A 163 -4.44 -5.88 8.69
N VAL A 164 -4.65 -5.74 10.00
CA VAL A 164 -4.66 -6.88 10.92
C VAL A 164 -6.03 -7.54 10.79
N ILE A 165 -6.09 -8.65 10.06
CA ILE A 165 -7.32 -9.42 9.90
C ILE A 165 -7.47 -10.32 11.12
N GLN A 166 -8.53 -10.11 11.89
CA GLN A 166 -8.92 -11.04 12.95
C GLN A 166 -9.57 -12.26 12.30
N HIS A 167 -9.06 -13.45 12.64
CA HIS A 167 -9.65 -14.73 12.26
C HIS A 167 -10.83 -15.07 13.17
#